data_AF-A0A285ZX55-F1
#
_entry.id   AF-A0A285ZX55-F1
#
_cell.length_a   1.000
_cell.length_b   1.000
_cell.length_c   1.000
_cell.angle_alpha   90.00
_cell.angle_beta   90.00
_cell.angle_gamma   90.00
#
_symmetry.space_group_name_H-M   'P 1'
#
loop_
_entity.id
_entity.type
_entity.pdbx_description
1 polymer ?
#
loop_
_entity_poly.entity_id
_entity_poly.type
_entity_poly.pdbx_seq_one_letter_code
_entity_poly.pdbx_strand_id
1 'polypeptide(L)'
;MLGNISMAQEIPTCIKNLNTANTLTTTKFVRTINLKGNRIVYEFAIVSKRQCMDCPNGTVFYDSNCNQIASFIMGRGSSVYIRYGYTAFELGKTGGYPNIKYLEKFEPAPSCIAKAVDNVDSLNRVGVTRVLQVRIKDKTLYHFEHAIAKEKVNCKDCSNTFKYYDENCNLAATFTVGGIAGAKASEGFTSSDFYNKRTIQILWNKN
;
A
#
# COMPACT_ATOMS: atom_id res chain seq x y z
N MET A 1 4.63 42.26 -6.79
CA MET A 1 5.32 41.08 -6.22
C MET A 1 4.35 39.92 -6.28
N LEU A 2 4.56 38.97 -7.19
CA LEU A 2 3.78 37.74 -7.27
C LEU A 2 4.20 36.86 -6.08
N GLY A 3 3.33 36.79 -5.08
CA GLY A 3 3.51 35.90 -3.94
C GLY A 3 3.52 34.45 -4.42
N ASN A 4 4.59 33.72 -4.09
CA ASN A 4 4.63 32.28 -4.18
C ASN A 4 3.55 31.73 -3.24
N ILE A 5 2.34 31.52 -3.77
CA ILE A 5 1.39 30.60 -3.18
C ILE A 5 1.99 29.21 -3.43
N SER A 6 2.86 28.79 -2.52
CA SER A 6 3.26 27.39 -2.39
C SER A 6 1.97 26.63 -2.05
N MET A 7 1.24 26.20 -3.08
CA MET A 7 0.19 25.20 -2.90
C MET A 7 0.88 24.00 -2.27
N ALA A 8 0.59 23.74 -0.99
CA ALA A 8 1.07 22.55 -0.33
C ALA A 8 0.62 21.37 -1.18
N GLN A 9 1.58 20.65 -1.79
CA GLN A 9 1.25 19.48 -2.59
C GLN A 9 0.49 18.50 -1.71
N GLU A 10 -0.73 18.15 -2.12
CA GLU A 10 -1.59 17.27 -1.35
C GLU A 10 -1.08 15.82 -1.48
N ILE A 11 -0.51 15.32 -0.39
CA ILE A 11 0.01 13.96 -0.27
C ILE A 11 -1.16 13.05 0.13
N PRO A 12 -1.34 11.87 -0.51
CA PRO A 12 -2.36 10.91 -0.13
C PRO A 12 -2.37 10.60 1.37
N THR A 13 -3.57 10.55 1.97
CA THR A 13 -3.77 10.40 3.41
C THR A 13 -3.00 9.19 3.98
N CYS A 14 -2.95 8.09 3.24
CA CYS A 14 -2.26 6.85 3.57
C CYS A 14 -0.73 6.98 3.76
N ILE A 15 -0.08 7.95 3.10
CA ILE A 15 1.37 8.18 3.16
C ILE A 15 1.71 9.53 3.80
N LYS A 16 0.70 10.34 4.13
CA LYS A 16 0.86 11.59 4.88
C LYS A 16 1.58 11.35 6.21
N ASN A 17 1.22 10.26 6.89
CA ASN A 17 1.80 9.87 8.18
C ASN A 17 3.24 9.33 8.09
N LEU A 18 3.82 9.22 6.89
CA LEU A 18 5.26 8.93 6.77
C LEU A 18 6.11 10.13 7.17
N ASN A 19 5.57 11.35 7.07
CA ASN A 19 6.23 12.56 7.58
C ASN A 19 6.36 12.50 9.10
N THR A 20 7.51 12.07 9.57
CA THR A 20 7.76 11.76 10.98
C THR A 20 9.17 12.17 11.37
N ALA A 21 9.35 12.56 12.62
CA ALA A 21 10.66 12.81 13.18
C ALA A 21 10.71 12.22 14.59
N ASN A 22 11.77 11.46 14.86
CA ASN A 22 12.13 11.05 16.21
C ASN A 22 13.54 11.57 16.54
N THR A 23 14.04 11.24 17.72
CA THR A 23 15.33 11.75 18.22
C THR A 23 16.53 11.39 17.34
N LEU A 24 16.43 10.32 16.53
CA LEU A 24 17.53 9.78 15.72
C LEU A 24 17.28 9.87 14.20
N THR A 25 16.04 9.78 13.75
CA THR A 25 15.67 9.63 12.33
C THR A 25 14.50 10.54 11.98
N THR A 26 14.57 11.14 10.81
CA THR A 26 13.55 12.01 10.23
C THR A 26 13.19 11.48 8.84
N THR A 27 11.91 11.24 8.61
CA THR A 27 11.33 10.94 7.30
C THR A 27 10.53 12.15 6.84
N LYS A 28 10.85 12.68 5.67
CA LYS A 28 10.20 13.88 5.12
C LYS A 28 9.87 13.68 3.65
N PHE A 29 8.68 14.13 3.26
CA PHE A 29 8.29 14.31 1.88
C PHE A 29 9.24 15.29 1.20
N VAL A 30 9.65 14.95 -0.03
CA VAL A 30 10.57 15.74 -0.84
C VAL A 30 9.82 16.37 -2.00
N ARG A 31 9.16 15.55 -2.82
CA ARG A 31 8.46 16.01 -4.03
C ARG A 31 7.53 14.94 -4.59
N THR A 32 6.63 15.40 -5.45
CA THR A 32 5.86 14.56 -6.38
C THR A 32 6.58 14.46 -7.72
N ILE A 33 6.63 13.25 -8.29
CA ILE A 33 7.20 12.93 -9.60
C ILE A 33 6.06 12.45 -10.50
N ASN A 34 5.83 13.17 -11.60
CA ASN A 34 4.86 12.79 -12.62
C ASN A 34 5.57 11.97 -13.70
N LEU A 35 5.20 10.69 -13.82
CA LEU A 35 5.74 9.75 -14.80
C LEU A 35 4.80 9.58 -16.00
N LYS A 36 5.30 8.95 -17.06
CA LYS A 36 4.49 8.60 -18.24
C LYS A 36 3.26 7.77 -17.85
N GLY A 37 2.16 8.00 -18.55
CA GLY A 37 0.88 7.31 -18.33
C GLY A 37 0.14 7.81 -17.08
N ASN A 38 0.28 9.09 -16.73
CA ASN A 38 -0.36 9.73 -15.57
C ASN A 38 -0.04 9.05 -14.23
N ARG A 39 1.08 8.32 -14.15
CA ARG A 39 1.54 7.70 -12.91
C ARG A 39 2.16 8.77 -12.02
N ILE A 40 1.67 8.88 -10.80
CA ILE A 40 2.17 9.83 -9.80
C ILE A 40 2.96 9.04 -8.75
N VAL A 41 4.16 9.55 -8.43
CA VAL A 41 5.05 8.97 -7.42
C VAL A 41 5.43 10.02 -6.39
N TYR A 42 5.48 9.65 -5.12
CA TYR A 42 5.81 10.51 -3.99
C TYR A 42 7.15 10.08 -3.41
N GLU A 43 8.11 11.01 -3.39
CA GLU A 43 9.46 10.79 -2.86
C GLU A 43 9.53 11.22 -1.39
N PHE A 44 10.09 10.36 -0.54
CA PHE A 44 10.41 10.67 0.85
C PHE A 44 11.89 10.43 1.12
N ALA A 45 12.54 11.39 1.77
CA ALA A 45 13.89 11.27 2.27
C ALA A 45 13.86 10.77 3.72
N ILE A 46 14.72 9.81 4.03
CA ILE A 46 14.99 9.34 5.38
C ILE A 46 16.40 9.77 5.74
N VAL A 47 16.54 10.57 6.80
CA VAL A 47 17.81 11.11 7.27
C VAL A 47 17.94 10.84 8.75
N SER A 48 19.04 10.22 9.14
CA SER A 48 19.36 9.93 10.53
C SER A 48 20.59 10.70 10.99
N LYS A 49 20.67 10.95 12.29
CA LYS A 49 21.84 11.57 12.92
C LYS A 49 23.07 10.69 12.73
N ARG A 50 24.22 11.32 12.50
CA ARG A 50 25.52 10.66 12.30
C ARG A 50 25.90 9.67 13.42
N GLN A 51 25.45 9.92 14.64
CA GLN A 51 25.70 9.06 15.81
C GLN A 51 24.98 7.71 15.76
N CYS A 52 24.01 7.52 14.84
CA CYS A 52 23.30 6.26 14.70
C CYS A 52 23.82 5.49 13.49
N MET A 53 24.79 4.59 13.72
CA MET A 53 25.40 3.78 12.66
C MET A 53 24.40 2.82 11.99
N ASP A 54 23.42 2.31 12.75
CA ASP A 54 22.43 1.34 12.24
C ASP A 54 21.16 1.97 11.68
N CYS A 55 20.99 3.29 11.82
CA CYS A 55 19.76 3.95 11.43
C CYS A 55 19.63 4.07 9.90
N PRO A 56 18.41 3.95 9.37
CA PRO A 56 18.16 4.03 7.93
C PRO A 56 18.39 5.44 7.39
N ASN A 57 19.14 5.55 6.30
CA ASN A 57 19.36 6.76 5.53
C ASN A 57 19.09 6.49 4.05
N GLY A 58 18.49 7.45 3.36
CA GLY A 58 18.29 7.39 1.92
C GLY A 58 16.91 7.84 1.48
N THR A 59 16.28 7.10 0.55
CA THR A 59 15.03 7.53 -0.07
C THR A 59 14.07 6.36 -0.28
N VAL A 60 12.77 6.61 -0.09
CA VAL A 60 11.69 5.68 -0.43
C VAL A 60 10.68 6.36 -1.34
N PHE A 61 10.02 5.57 -2.18
CA PHE A 61 9.06 6.05 -3.17
C PHE A 61 7.75 5.30 -3.06
N TYR A 62 6.64 6.03 -3.13
CA TYR A 62 5.28 5.49 -3.07
C TYR A 62 4.48 5.90 -4.30
N ASP A 63 3.59 5.04 -4.80
CA ASP A 63 2.60 5.42 -5.81
C ASP A 63 1.36 6.09 -5.19
N SER A 64 0.43 6.54 -6.04
CA SER A 64 -0.86 7.11 -5.63
C SER A 64 -1.80 6.13 -4.92
N ASN A 65 -1.55 4.82 -5.03
CA ASN A 65 -2.26 3.78 -4.31
C ASN A 65 -1.53 3.39 -3.00
N CYS A 66 -0.48 4.14 -2.63
CA CYS A 66 0.27 3.99 -1.39
C CYS A 66 1.12 2.72 -1.32
N ASN A 67 1.41 2.09 -2.46
CA ASN A 67 2.37 1.01 -2.53
C ASN A 67 3.78 1.61 -2.52
N GLN A 68 4.67 1.08 -1.68
CA GLN A 68 6.09 1.44 -1.77
C GLN A 68 6.71 0.82 -3.02
N ILE A 69 6.93 1.61 -4.05
CA ILE A 69 7.41 1.16 -5.37
C ILE A 69 8.93 1.07 -5.46
N ALA A 70 9.67 1.78 -4.61
CA ALA A 70 11.12 1.67 -4.54
C ALA A 70 11.66 2.04 -3.16
N SER A 71 12.83 1.50 -2.86
CA SER A 71 13.61 1.80 -1.68
C SER A 71 15.07 1.94 -2.07
N PHE A 72 15.73 2.95 -1.54
CA PHE A 72 17.15 3.21 -1.68
C PHE A 72 17.67 3.58 -0.30
N ILE A 73 17.56 2.64 0.65
CA ILE A 73 17.90 2.85 2.05
C ILE A 73 19.17 2.08 2.40
N MET A 74 20.07 2.76 3.10
CA MET A 74 21.30 2.24 3.69
C MET A 74 21.24 2.46 5.21
N GLY A 75 21.54 1.44 5.99
CA GLY A 75 21.62 1.49 7.45
C GLY A 75 22.32 0.23 7.94
N ARG A 76 21.77 -0.44 8.95
CA ARG A 76 22.25 -1.79 9.34
C ARG A 76 22.27 -2.80 8.17
N GLY A 77 21.37 -2.64 7.20
CA GLY A 77 21.38 -3.38 5.95
C GLY A 77 20.97 -2.50 4.78
N SER A 78 21.33 -2.90 3.56
CA SER A 78 20.88 -2.23 2.34
C SER A 78 19.49 -2.72 1.95
N SER A 79 18.52 -1.81 1.86
CA SER A 79 17.22 -2.05 1.26
C SER A 79 17.14 -1.24 -0.03
N VAL A 80 17.75 -1.80 -1.09
CA VAL A 80 17.82 -1.19 -2.42
C VAL A 80 17.03 -2.05 -3.39
N TYR A 81 15.81 -1.61 -3.74
CA TYR A 81 14.96 -2.33 -4.68
C TYR A 81 14.04 -1.40 -5.46
N ILE A 82 13.57 -1.87 -6.60
CA ILE A 82 12.56 -1.22 -7.43
C ILE A 82 11.52 -2.26 -7.84
N ARG A 83 10.23 -1.95 -7.68
CA ARG A 83 9.14 -2.81 -8.14
C ARG A 83 9.07 -2.83 -9.66
N TYR A 84 8.62 -3.96 -10.20
CA TYR A 84 8.31 -4.08 -11.62
C TYR A 84 7.44 -2.91 -12.12
N GLY A 85 7.73 -2.44 -13.34
CA GLY A 85 7.01 -1.32 -13.96
C GLY A 85 7.58 0.07 -13.62
N TYR A 86 8.63 0.13 -12.78
CA TYR A 86 9.38 1.34 -12.49
C TYR A 86 10.87 1.14 -12.78
N THR A 87 11.56 2.24 -13.06
CA THR A 87 13.01 2.23 -13.30
C THR A 87 13.72 3.25 -12.42
N ALA A 88 15.00 3.01 -12.13
CA ALA A 88 15.81 3.95 -11.34
C ALA A 88 15.93 5.31 -12.05
N PHE A 89 15.98 5.29 -13.39
CA PHE A 89 16.02 6.48 -14.23
C PHE A 89 14.78 7.36 -14.07
N GLU A 90 13.58 6.78 -14.16
CA GLU A 90 12.32 7.50 -13.94
C GLU A 90 12.23 8.14 -12.55
N LEU A 91 12.90 7.56 -11.56
CA LEU A 91 12.96 8.06 -10.17
C LEU A 91 14.13 9.02 -9.91
N GLY A 92 14.91 9.36 -10.93
CA GLY A 92 16.08 10.24 -10.80
C GLY A 92 17.23 9.63 -9.99
N LYS A 93 17.34 8.29 -9.94
CA LYS A 93 18.39 7.52 -9.25
C LYS A 93 19.28 6.79 -10.25
N THR A 94 19.93 7.52 -11.15
CA THR A 94 20.71 6.98 -12.28
C THR A 94 22.16 6.59 -11.95
N GLY A 95 22.62 6.83 -10.73
CA GLY A 95 23.96 6.44 -10.28
C GLY A 95 24.03 6.39 -8.75
N GLY A 96 24.86 5.49 -8.21
CA GLY A 96 25.14 5.41 -6.77
C GLY A 96 24.64 4.15 -6.04
N TYR A 97 23.93 3.24 -6.74
CA TYR A 97 23.45 1.98 -6.15
C TYR A 97 23.85 0.79 -7.03
N PRO A 98 25.03 0.16 -6.78
CA PRO A 98 25.57 -0.88 -7.66
C PRO A 98 24.77 -2.20 -7.67
N ASN A 99 23.83 -2.40 -6.74
CA ASN A 99 23.09 -3.66 -6.57
C ASN A 99 21.58 -3.44 -6.41
N ILE A 100 20.96 -2.70 -7.34
CA ILE A 100 19.49 -2.51 -7.31
C ILE A 100 18.79 -3.84 -7.59
N LYS A 101 18.00 -4.33 -6.63
CA LYS A 101 17.14 -5.50 -6.84
C LYS A 101 15.84 -5.07 -7.55
N TYR A 102 15.65 -5.50 -8.79
CA TYR A 102 14.36 -5.38 -9.46
C TYR A 102 13.44 -6.51 -9.01
N LEU A 103 12.29 -6.15 -8.43
CA LEU A 103 11.32 -7.12 -7.96
C LEU A 103 10.48 -7.63 -9.13
N GLU A 104 10.05 -8.88 -9.00
CA GLU A 104 9.24 -9.56 -10.01
C GLU A 104 7.89 -8.88 -10.23
N LYS A 105 7.38 -9.08 -11.45
CA LYS A 105 6.04 -8.64 -11.83
C LYS A 105 5.01 -9.40 -11.01
N PHE A 106 4.05 -8.68 -10.42
CA PHE A 106 2.89 -9.33 -9.85
C PHE A 106 1.97 -9.88 -10.94
N GLU A 107 1.31 -11.00 -10.63
CA GLU A 107 0.21 -11.50 -11.45
C GLU A 107 -0.79 -10.36 -11.70
N PRO A 108 -1.11 -10.08 -12.97
CA PRO A 108 -2.06 -9.03 -13.30
C PRO A 108 -3.40 -9.34 -12.61
N ALA A 109 -4.08 -8.29 -12.14
CA ALA A 109 -5.44 -8.46 -11.65
C ALA A 109 -6.32 -9.06 -12.77
N PRO A 110 -7.20 -10.02 -12.46
CA PRO A 110 -8.10 -10.58 -13.45
C PRO A 110 -9.02 -9.50 -14.00
N SER A 111 -9.53 -9.69 -15.22
CA SER A 111 -10.29 -8.66 -15.94
C SER A 111 -11.49 -8.12 -15.17
N CYS A 112 -12.14 -8.95 -14.35
CA CYS A 112 -13.28 -8.55 -13.54
C CYS A 112 -12.89 -7.59 -12.40
N ILE A 113 -11.74 -7.81 -11.76
CA ILE A 113 -11.19 -6.91 -10.74
C ILE A 113 -10.65 -5.63 -11.41
N ALA A 114 -9.95 -5.74 -12.53
CA ALA A 114 -9.46 -4.59 -13.28
C ALA A 114 -10.61 -3.66 -13.70
N LYS A 115 -11.69 -4.21 -14.29
CA LYS A 115 -12.91 -3.44 -14.64
C LYS A 115 -13.55 -2.76 -13.43
N ALA A 116 -13.55 -3.40 -12.26
CA ALA A 116 -14.06 -2.79 -11.03
C ALA A 116 -13.18 -1.64 -10.55
N VAL A 117 -11.85 -1.78 -10.63
CA VAL A 117 -10.88 -0.72 -10.30
C VAL A 117 -11.00 0.48 -11.25
N ASP A 118 -11.24 0.24 -12.53
CA ASP A 118 -11.41 1.30 -13.53
C ASP A 118 -12.74 2.07 -13.35
N ASN A 119 -13.74 1.46 -12.68
CA ASN A 119 -15.04 2.10 -12.38
C ASN A 119 -15.07 2.70 -10.98
N VAL A 120 -14.29 3.77 -10.79
CA VAL A 120 -14.11 4.47 -9.51
C VAL A 120 -15.44 4.97 -8.92
N ASP A 121 -16.37 5.46 -9.73
CA ASP A 121 -17.68 5.92 -9.27
C ASP A 121 -18.49 4.79 -8.64
N SER A 122 -18.44 3.60 -9.24
CA SER A 122 -19.11 2.44 -8.66
C SER A 122 -18.49 2.05 -7.32
N LEU A 123 -17.16 2.03 -7.21
CA LEU A 123 -16.46 1.75 -5.94
C LEU A 123 -16.85 2.75 -4.84
N ASN A 124 -16.84 4.04 -5.17
CA ASN A 124 -17.22 5.10 -4.26
C ASN A 124 -18.68 4.97 -3.81
N ARG A 125 -19.60 4.69 -4.73
CA ARG A 125 -21.04 4.54 -4.46
C ARG A 125 -21.34 3.40 -3.50
N VAL A 126 -20.62 2.28 -3.61
CA VAL A 126 -20.82 1.13 -2.71
C VAL A 126 -19.98 1.22 -1.43
N GLY A 127 -19.22 2.31 -1.25
CA GLY A 127 -18.47 2.58 -0.02
C GLY A 127 -17.15 1.83 0.12
N VAL A 128 -16.56 1.36 -0.97
CA VAL A 128 -15.22 0.76 -0.97
C VAL A 128 -14.18 1.84 -0.67
N THR A 129 -13.25 1.53 0.23
CA THR A 129 -12.11 2.38 0.59
C THR A 129 -10.82 1.89 -0.06
N ARG A 130 -10.64 0.57 -0.20
CA ARG A 130 -9.47 -0.01 -0.87
C ARG A 130 -9.85 -1.28 -1.62
N VAL A 131 -9.16 -1.50 -2.75
CA VAL A 131 -9.16 -2.81 -3.42
C VAL A 131 -7.77 -3.42 -3.23
N LEU A 132 -7.73 -4.56 -2.54
CA LEU A 132 -6.49 -5.21 -2.13
C LEU A 132 -6.31 -6.53 -2.90
N GLN A 133 -5.09 -6.75 -3.40
CA GLN A 133 -4.60 -8.07 -3.79
C GLN A 133 -3.84 -8.67 -2.59
N VAL A 134 -4.28 -9.83 -2.13
CA VAL A 134 -3.72 -10.51 -0.95
C VAL A 134 -3.28 -11.93 -1.30
N ARG A 135 -2.30 -12.44 -0.55
CA ARG A 135 -1.96 -13.87 -0.49
C ARG A 135 -2.56 -14.45 0.78
N ILE A 136 -3.41 -15.45 0.64
CA ILE A 136 -3.93 -16.26 1.74
C ILE A 136 -3.57 -17.70 1.44
N LYS A 137 -2.76 -18.33 2.32
CA LYS A 137 -2.08 -19.58 2.02
C LYS A 137 -1.25 -19.45 0.74
N ASP A 138 -1.52 -20.30 -0.25
CA ASP A 138 -0.91 -20.32 -1.58
C ASP A 138 -1.72 -19.53 -2.62
N LYS A 139 -2.92 -19.05 -2.30
CA LYS A 139 -3.84 -18.42 -3.25
C LYS A 139 -3.73 -16.89 -3.29
N THR A 140 -3.70 -16.32 -4.49
CA THR A 140 -3.90 -14.89 -4.72
C THR A 140 -5.40 -14.60 -4.69
N LEU A 141 -5.86 -13.74 -3.79
CA LEU A 141 -7.27 -13.36 -3.65
C LEU A 141 -7.43 -11.84 -3.63
N TYR A 142 -8.66 -11.38 -3.88
CA TYR A 142 -8.99 -9.97 -4.00
C TYR A 142 -10.04 -9.57 -2.96
N HIS A 143 -9.80 -8.45 -2.27
CA HIS A 143 -10.68 -7.94 -1.23
C HIS A 143 -11.09 -6.50 -1.51
N PHE A 144 -12.40 -6.26 -1.47
CA PHE A 144 -12.98 -4.93 -1.49
C PHE A 144 -13.21 -4.49 -0.05
N GLU A 145 -12.27 -3.70 0.46
CA GLU A 145 -12.35 -3.18 1.81
C GLU A 145 -13.33 -2.00 1.85
N HIS A 146 -14.17 -1.97 2.88
CA HIS A 146 -15.14 -0.90 3.11
C HIS A 146 -14.80 -0.20 4.42
N ALA A 147 -15.23 1.06 4.55
CA ALA A 147 -15.15 1.75 5.83
C ALA A 147 -15.96 1.00 6.90
N ILE A 148 -15.48 1.02 8.14
CA ILE A 148 -16.24 0.48 9.27
C ILE A 148 -17.53 1.31 9.38
N ALA A 149 -18.68 0.62 9.35
CA ALA A 149 -19.98 1.25 9.50
C ALA A 149 -20.03 2.06 10.81
N LYS A 150 -20.60 3.27 10.79
CA LYS A 150 -20.54 4.20 11.92
C LYS A 150 -21.08 3.59 13.21
N GLU A 151 -22.10 2.73 13.10
CA GLU A 151 -22.72 2.04 14.22
C GLU A 151 -21.79 1.01 14.88
N LYS A 152 -20.74 0.57 14.18
CA LYS A 152 -19.77 -0.43 14.66
C LYS A 152 -18.45 0.17 15.14
N VAL A 153 -18.20 1.46 14.97
CA VAL A 153 -16.89 2.10 15.26
C VAL A 153 -16.44 1.89 16.71
N ASN A 154 -17.38 1.90 17.67
CA ASN A 154 -17.10 1.71 19.11
C ASN A 154 -17.62 0.38 19.65
N CYS A 155 -18.02 -0.54 18.77
CA CYS A 155 -18.66 -1.78 19.20
C CYS A 155 -17.62 -2.85 19.53
N LYS A 156 -17.40 -3.09 20.83
CA LYS A 156 -16.42 -4.06 21.35
C LYS A 156 -16.73 -5.50 20.91
N ASP A 157 -18.01 -5.85 20.80
CA ASP A 157 -18.47 -7.22 20.50
C ASP A 157 -19.08 -7.34 19.09
N CYS A 158 -18.79 -6.41 18.18
CA CYS A 158 -19.24 -6.52 16.81
C CYS A 158 -18.30 -7.39 15.98
N SER A 159 -18.88 -8.27 15.17
CA SER A 159 -18.16 -8.99 14.14
C SER A 159 -18.15 -8.20 12.83
N ASN A 160 -17.06 -8.38 12.09
CA ASN A 160 -16.88 -7.88 10.73
C ASN A 160 -16.71 -9.06 9.78
N THR A 161 -17.36 -8.98 8.62
CA THR A 161 -17.30 -10.01 7.59
C THR A 161 -16.42 -9.53 6.45
N PHE A 162 -15.44 -10.34 6.07
CA PHE A 162 -14.47 -10.08 5.03
C PHE A 162 -14.66 -11.11 3.93
N LYS A 163 -15.02 -10.64 2.74
CA LYS A 163 -15.19 -11.47 1.54
C LYS A 163 -13.97 -11.35 0.64
N TYR A 164 -13.49 -12.49 0.15
CA TYR A 164 -12.34 -12.59 -0.74
C TYR A 164 -12.75 -13.33 -2.01
N TYR A 165 -12.34 -12.78 -3.15
CA TYR A 165 -12.69 -13.28 -4.47
C TYR A 165 -11.46 -13.85 -5.16
N ASP A 166 -11.64 -14.92 -5.94
CA ASP A 166 -10.58 -15.54 -6.76
C ASP A 166 -10.37 -14.81 -8.10
N GLU A 167 -9.50 -15.37 -8.94
CA GLU A 167 -9.22 -14.88 -10.30
C GLU A 167 -10.44 -14.89 -11.23
N ASN A 168 -11.47 -15.68 -10.92
CA ASN A 168 -12.72 -15.75 -11.67
C ASN A 168 -13.80 -14.83 -11.08
N CYS A 169 -13.45 -14.03 -10.07
CA CYS A 169 -14.37 -13.21 -9.28
C CYS A 169 -15.48 -13.99 -8.56
N ASN A 170 -15.25 -15.27 -8.29
CA ASN A 170 -16.12 -16.05 -7.43
C ASN A 170 -15.73 -15.84 -5.97
N LEU A 171 -16.72 -15.92 -5.07
CA LEU A 171 -16.47 -15.83 -3.63
C LEU A 171 -15.68 -17.07 -3.19
N ALA A 172 -14.39 -16.89 -2.89
CA ALA A 172 -13.48 -17.97 -2.55
C ALA A 172 -13.36 -18.16 -1.04
N ALA A 173 -13.38 -17.07 -0.27
CA ALA A 173 -13.31 -17.13 1.18
C ALA A 173 -14.18 -16.07 1.85
N THR A 174 -14.79 -16.44 2.97
CA THR A 174 -15.44 -15.50 3.88
C THR A 174 -14.89 -15.68 5.27
N PHE A 175 -14.41 -14.59 5.88
CA PHE A 175 -13.98 -14.58 7.27
C PHE A 175 -14.90 -13.68 8.08
N THR A 176 -15.32 -14.13 9.25
CA THR A 176 -16.03 -13.31 10.23
C THR A 176 -15.14 -13.18 11.45
N VAL A 177 -14.72 -11.95 11.77
CA VAL A 177 -13.76 -11.68 12.84
C VAL A 177 -14.37 -10.70 13.84
N GLY A 178 -14.30 -11.05 15.13
CA GLY A 178 -14.81 -10.25 16.23
C GLY A 178 -16.14 -10.76 16.78
N GLY A 179 -16.60 -10.11 17.84
CA GLY A 179 -17.77 -10.50 18.61
C GLY A 179 -17.58 -11.75 19.46
N ILE A 180 -18.67 -12.18 20.10
CA ILE A 180 -18.69 -13.25 21.12
C ILE A 180 -18.12 -14.57 20.58
N ALA A 181 -18.30 -14.83 19.28
CA ALA A 181 -17.86 -16.07 18.63
C ALA A 181 -16.40 -16.06 18.17
N GLY A 182 -15.65 -14.96 18.36
CA GLY A 182 -14.25 -14.86 17.95
C GLY A 182 -14.06 -14.76 16.43
N ALA A 183 -13.31 -15.68 15.83
CA ALA A 183 -13.02 -15.68 14.40
C ALA A 183 -13.48 -16.99 13.74
N LYS A 184 -14.21 -16.88 12.62
CA LYS A 184 -14.69 -17.98 11.79
C LYS A 184 -14.26 -17.79 10.35
N ALA A 185 -14.06 -18.89 9.64
CA ALA A 185 -13.72 -18.91 8.22
C ALA A 185 -14.66 -19.87 7.48
N SER A 186 -14.84 -19.63 6.18
CA SER A 186 -15.52 -20.57 5.27
C SER A 186 -14.68 -21.85 5.07
N GLU A 187 -15.32 -22.88 4.52
CA GLU A 187 -14.67 -24.17 4.23
C GLU A 187 -13.38 -24.01 3.41
N GLY A 188 -12.34 -24.79 3.74
CA GLY A 188 -11.02 -24.71 3.13
C GLY A 188 -10.06 -23.67 3.73
N PHE A 189 -10.55 -22.83 4.65
CA PHE A 189 -9.76 -21.81 5.35
C PHE A 189 -9.92 -21.92 6.87
N THR A 190 -8.94 -21.39 7.60
CA THR A 190 -8.97 -21.30 9.06
C THR A 190 -8.90 -19.84 9.50
N SER A 191 -9.28 -19.56 10.75
CA SER A 191 -9.17 -18.21 11.30
C SER A 191 -7.73 -17.69 11.32
N SER A 192 -6.72 -18.56 11.45
CA SER A 192 -5.31 -18.16 11.39
C SER A 192 -4.91 -17.67 9.99
N ASP A 193 -5.50 -18.19 8.92
CA ASP A 193 -5.24 -17.73 7.55
C ASP A 193 -5.58 -16.23 7.38
N PHE A 194 -6.63 -15.74 8.05
CA PHE A 194 -6.96 -14.32 8.02
C PHE A 194 -5.89 -13.44 8.67
N TYR A 195 -5.32 -13.87 9.79
CA TYR A 195 -4.29 -13.11 10.51
C TYR A 195 -2.93 -13.21 9.82
N ASN A 196 -2.66 -14.32 9.12
CA ASN A 196 -1.43 -14.56 8.38
C ASN A 196 -1.48 -14.06 6.92
N LYS A 197 -2.61 -13.50 6.47
CA LYS A 197 -2.73 -12.96 5.11
C LYS A 197 -1.69 -11.88 4.87
N ARG A 198 -1.18 -11.84 3.63
CA ARG A 198 -0.22 -10.82 3.21
C ARG A 198 -0.83 -9.95 2.12
N THR A 199 -0.90 -8.64 2.34
CA THR A 199 -1.20 -7.70 1.25
C THR A 199 -0.03 -7.66 0.27
N ILE A 200 -0.29 -8.03 -0.97
CA ILE A 200 0.69 -8.04 -2.07
C ILE A 200 0.77 -6.65 -2.66
N GLN A 201 -0.40 -6.08 -2.98
CA GLN A 201 -0.56 -4.80 -3.64
C GLN A 201 -1.92 -4.17 -3.30
N ILE A 202 -1.94 -2.85 -3.20
CA ILE A 202 -3.16 -2.04 -3.21
C ILE A 202 -3.43 -1.67 -4.67
N LEU A 203 -4.49 -2.21 -5.24
CA LEU A 203 -4.87 -1.99 -6.64
C LEU A 203 -5.59 -0.65 -6.81
N TRP A 204 -6.32 -0.23 -5.78
CA TRP A 204 -7.00 1.05 -5.73
C TRP A 204 -7.11 1.52 -4.28
N ASN A 205 -6.94 2.82 -4.06
CA ASN A 205 -7.13 3.44 -2.76
C ASN A 205 -7.94 4.74 -2.87
N LYS A 206 -8.93 4.88 -1.99
CA LYS A 206 -9.66 6.13 -1.79
C LYS A 206 -8.77 7.07 -0.98
N ASN A 207 -8.16 8.03 -1.66
CA ASN A 207 -7.28 9.02 -1.04
C ASN A 207 -8.03 10.14 -0.33
#